data_AF-A0A7K0P780-F1
#
_entry.id   AF-A0A7K0P780-F1
#
_cell.length_a   1.000
_cell.length_b   1.000
_cell.length_c   1.000
_cell.angle_alpha   90.00
_cell.angle_beta   90.00
_cell.angle_gamma   90.00
#
_symmetry.space_group_name_H-M   'P 1'
#
loop_
_entity.id
_entity.type
_entity.pdbx_description
1 polymer ?
#
loop_
_entity_poly.entity_id
_entity_poly.type
_entity_poly.pdbx_seq_one_letter_code
_entity_poly.pdbx_strand_id
1 'polypeptide(L)'
;MPQQPLAQVPSDVRWYWQDHGSCRETDPLLFFHPQNERGSARVKRDRAAKLVCAGCPVRLECADYAVRAREPYGVWGGLSEDEREVIYARLDSRHYPRAQGEGIRAAAQEIADAVSPRVLGIA
;
A
#
# COMPACT_ATOMS: atom_id res chain seq x y z
N MET A 1 -0.90 11.30 -9.56
CA MET A 1 -0.73 9.84 -9.42
C MET A 1 0.17 9.38 -10.55
N PRO A 2 1.28 8.65 -10.29
CA PRO A 2 2.08 8.09 -11.37
C PRO A 2 1.19 7.19 -12.23
N GLN A 3 1.24 7.35 -13.54
CA GLN A 3 0.42 6.58 -14.46
C GLN A 3 0.96 5.15 -14.52
N GLN A 4 0.30 4.22 -13.82
CA GLN A 4 0.55 2.80 -14.02
C GLN A 4 0.20 2.41 -15.47
N PRO A 5 0.93 1.48 -16.09
CA PRO A 5 0.49 0.87 -17.34
C PRO A 5 -0.87 0.21 -17.13
N LEU A 6 -1.86 0.55 -17.97
CA LEU A 6 -3.25 0.05 -17.91
C LEU A 6 -3.36 -1.49 -17.84
N ALA A 7 -2.33 -2.22 -18.29
CA ALA A 7 -2.26 -3.68 -18.26
C ALA A 7 -2.21 -4.29 -16.84
N GLN A 8 -1.91 -3.50 -15.80
CA GLN A 8 -1.79 -3.97 -14.42
C GLN A 8 -2.99 -3.61 -13.55
N VAL A 9 -3.94 -2.81 -14.06
CA VAL A 9 -5.14 -2.40 -13.32
C VAL A 9 -6.15 -3.56 -13.34
N PRO A 10 -6.64 -4.05 -12.18
CA PRO A 10 -7.67 -5.08 -12.18
C PRO A 10 -8.94 -4.62 -12.90
N SER A 11 -9.56 -5.50 -13.69
CA SER A 11 -10.74 -5.17 -14.51
C SER A 11 -12.00 -4.88 -13.69
N ASP A 12 -12.00 -5.21 -12.39
CA ASP A 12 -13.10 -5.02 -11.45
C ASP A 12 -12.95 -3.78 -10.55
N VAL A 13 -11.98 -2.91 -10.81
CA VAL A 13 -11.75 -1.71 -9.99
C VAL A 13 -12.97 -0.79 -10.03
N ARG A 14 -13.70 -0.77 -8.92
CA ARG A 14 -14.61 0.31 -8.60
C ARG A 14 -13.82 1.44 -7.96
N TRP A 15 -13.67 2.55 -8.68
CA TRP A 15 -12.91 3.75 -8.27
C TRP A 15 -13.46 4.48 -7.03
N TYR A 16 -14.58 4.00 -6.46
CA TYR A 16 -15.31 4.68 -5.38
C TYR A 16 -14.58 4.73 -4.03
N TRP A 17 -13.80 3.70 -3.68
CA TRP A 17 -13.13 3.68 -2.37
C TRP A 17 -12.03 4.74 -2.27
N GLN A 18 -11.40 5.12 -3.38
CA GLN A 18 -10.31 6.10 -3.39
C GLN A 18 -10.77 7.48 -2.89
N ASP A 19 -12.03 7.84 -3.13
CA ASP A 19 -12.60 9.13 -2.71
C ASP A 19 -12.71 9.26 -1.19
N HIS A 20 -12.76 8.13 -0.47
CA HIS A 20 -12.84 8.09 0.99
C HIS A 20 -11.46 7.90 1.66
N GLY A 21 -10.38 7.95 0.89
CA GLY A 21 -9.02 7.78 1.42
C GLY A 21 -8.55 9.01 2.20
N SER A 22 -8.18 8.82 3.47
CA SER A 22 -7.62 9.90 4.32
C SER A 22 -6.35 10.55 3.75
N CYS A 23 -5.62 9.87 2.86
CA CYS A 23 -4.45 10.42 2.17
C CYS A 23 -4.76 11.67 1.35
N ARG A 24 -6.03 11.88 0.95
CA ARG A 24 -6.48 13.06 0.20
C ARG A 24 -6.45 14.35 1.02
N GLU A 25 -6.42 14.23 2.35
CA GLU A 25 -6.38 15.36 3.28
C GLU A 25 -4.94 15.73 3.68
N THR A 26 -3.95 15.11 3.03
CA THR A 26 -2.53 15.22 3.37
C THR A 26 -1.67 15.45 2.13
N ASP A 27 -0.41 15.84 2.32
CA ASP A 27 0.55 16.02 1.22
C ASP A 27 0.81 14.68 0.50
N PRO A 28 0.60 14.58 -0.84
CA PRO A 28 0.93 13.39 -1.61
C PRO A 28 2.40 12.94 -1.47
N LEU A 29 3.33 13.86 -1.23
CA LEU A 29 4.74 13.55 -1.03
C LEU A 29 5.00 12.74 0.24
N LEU A 30 4.05 12.69 1.17
CA LEU A 30 4.11 11.80 2.33
C LEU A 30 4.06 10.33 1.90
N PHE A 31 3.26 10.00 0.89
CA PHE A 31 3.06 8.62 0.44
C PHE A 31 4.02 8.23 -0.67
N PHE A 32 4.42 9.18 -1.51
CA PHE A 32 5.24 8.92 -2.70
C PHE A 32 6.54 9.73 -2.61
N HIS A 33 7.67 9.03 -2.43
CA HIS A 33 8.95 9.69 -2.27
C HIS A 33 9.52 10.21 -3.59
N PRO A 34 10.34 11.28 -3.54
CA PRO A 34 11.19 11.65 -4.67
C PRO A 34 12.26 10.56 -4.93
N GLN A 35 12.76 10.47 -6.17
CA GLN A 35 13.63 9.36 -6.64
C GLN A 35 14.88 9.08 -5.79
N ASN A 36 15.35 10.05 -5.01
CA ASN A 36 16.64 9.96 -4.31
C ASN A 36 16.52 9.89 -2.77
N GLU A 37 15.31 9.78 -2.21
CA GLU A 37 15.15 9.64 -0.76
C GLU A 37 15.58 8.24 -0.28
N ARG A 38 16.40 8.18 0.77
CA ARG A 38 16.93 6.92 1.32
C ARG A 38 17.12 6.97 2.83
N GLY A 39 17.39 5.82 3.42
CA GLY A 39 17.79 5.70 4.82
C GLY A 39 16.75 6.23 5.79
N SER A 40 17.19 6.97 6.81
CA SER A 40 16.33 7.44 7.90
C SER A 40 15.22 8.41 7.46
N ALA A 41 15.42 9.16 6.39
CA ALA A 41 14.40 10.04 5.83
C ALA A 41 13.22 9.22 5.29
N ARG A 42 13.51 8.22 4.44
CA ARG A 42 12.52 7.28 3.90
C ARG A 42 11.76 6.56 5.01
N VAL A 43 12.47 6.02 6.00
CA VAL A 43 11.86 5.32 7.14
C VAL A 43 10.90 6.22 7.93
N LYS A 44 11.30 7.47 8.20
CA LYS A 44 10.44 8.44 8.90
C LYS A 44 9.19 8.79 8.10
N ARG A 45 9.35 9.03 6.80
CA ARG A 45 8.23 9.34 5.91
C ARG A 45 7.27 8.16 5.80
N ASP A 46 7.76 6.94 5.57
CA ASP A 46 6.93 5.74 5.48
C ASP A 46 6.16 5.52 6.79
N ARG A 47 6.80 5.70 7.95
CA ARG A 47 6.11 5.64 9.25
C ARG A 47 5.02 6.69 9.39
N ALA A 48 5.27 7.93 8.95
CA ALA A 48 4.27 8.99 8.98
C ALA A 48 3.09 8.72 8.03
N ALA A 49 3.35 8.20 6.82
CA ALA A 49 2.29 7.75 5.91
C ALA A 49 1.46 6.61 6.51
N LYS A 50 2.11 5.63 7.15
CA LYS A 50 1.46 4.50 7.82
C LYS A 50 0.55 4.94 8.97
N LEU A 51 0.91 6.00 9.70
CA LEU A 51 0.04 6.59 10.73
C LEU A 51 -1.28 7.09 10.12
N VAL A 52 -1.24 7.74 8.96
CA VAL A 52 -2.46 8.14 8.24
C VAL A 52 -3.25 6.92 7.79
N CYS A 53 -2.58 5.90 7.25
CA CYS A 53 -3.23 4.66 6.83
C CYS A 53 -3.92 3.92 7.97
N ALA A 54 -3.37 3.95 9.19
CA ALA A 54 -3.89 3.21 10.34
C ALA A 54 -5.34 3.59 10.71
N GLY A 55 -5.73 4.86 10.50
CA GLY A 55 -7.09 5.36 10.73
C GLY A 55 -7.96 5.47 9.48
N CYS A 56 -7.44 5.09 8.30
CA CYS A 56 -8.13 5.30 7.03
C CYS A 56 -9.28 4.29 6.85
N PRO A 57 -10.51 4.73 6.51
CA PRO A 57 -11.68 3.84 6.43
C PRO A 57 -11.60 2.84 5.28
N VAL A 58 -10.81 3.13 4.24
CA VAL A 58 -10.64 2.30 3.03
C VAL A 58 -9.27 1.61 2.97
N ARG A 59 -8.63 1.45 4.14
CA ARG A 59 -7.26 0.91 4.24
C ARG A 59 -7.15 -0.48 3.60
N LEU A 60 -8.12 -1.35 3.84
CA LEU A 60 -8.08 -2.73 3.37
C LEU A 60 -8.30 -2.81 1.87
N GLU A 61 -9.23 -2.04 1.32
CA GLU A 61 -9.47 -1.91 -0.12
C GLU A 61 -8.24 -1.35 -0.84
N CYS A 62 -7.58 -0.36 -0.24
CA CYS A 62 -6.34 0.21 -0.75
C CYS A 62 -5.20 -0.83 -0.75
N ALA A 63 -5.04 -1.60 0.32
CA ALA A 63 -4.05 -2.68 0.40
C ALA A 63 -4.34 -3.80 -0.60
N ASP A 64 -5.61 -4.21 -0.72
CA ASP A 64 -6.06 -5.21 -1.70
C ASP A 64 -5.66 -4.82 -3.11
N TYR A 65 -6.01 -3.59 -3.50
CA TYR A 65 -5.70 -3.04 -4.80
C TYR A 65 -4.18 -3.01 -5.03
N ALA A 66 -3.40 -2.49 -4.08
CA ALA A 66 -1.97 -2.36 -4.24
C ALA A 66 -1.26 -3.71 -4.40
N VAL A 67 -1.73 -4.74 -3.67
CA VAL A 67 -1.20 -6.09 -3.82
C VAL A 67 -1.57 -6.69 -5.18
N ARG A 68 -2.81 -6.52 -5.66
CA ARG A 68 -3.26 -7.07 -6.96
C ARG A 68 -2.75 -6.31 -8.19
N ALA A 69 -2.54 -5.01 -8.07
CA ALA A 69 -2.05 -4.17 -9.16
C ALA A 69 -0.51 -4.15 -9.23
N ARG A 70 0.17 -4.82 -8.29
CA ARG A 70 1.62 -4.77 -8.12
C ARG A 70 2.15 -3.33 -8.04
N GLU A 71 1.54 -2.50 -7.18
CA GLU A 71 1.88 -1.08 -7.09
C GLU A 71 3.38 -0.86 -6.79
N PRO A 72 4.15 -0.26 -7.72
CA PRO A 72 5.59 -0.22 -7.63
C PRO A 72 6.10 0.84 -6.65
N TYR A 73 5.28 1.87 -6.36
CA TYR A 73 5.74 3.04 -5.62
C TYR A 73 4.81 3.44 -4.47
N GLY A 74 5.41 4.02 -3.45
CA GLY A 74 4.77 4.67 -2.32
C GLY A 74 4.14 3.73 -1.28
N VAL A 75 3.50 4.35 -0.29
CA VAL A 75 2.76 3.65 0.77
C VAL A 75 1.28 3.50 0.38
N TRP A 76 0.77 2.27 0.40
CA TRP A 76 -0.61 1.93 0.05
C TRP A 76 -1.25 1.04 1.11
N GLY A 77 -2.39 1.44 1.66
CA GLY A 77 -3.11 0.65 2.68
C GLY A 77 -2.28 0.36 3.94
N GLY A 78 -1.23 1.14 4.17
CA GLY A 78 -0.23 0.94 5.23
C GLY A 78 0.99 0.12 4.82
N LEU A 79 1.04 -0.45 3.63
CA LEU A 79 2.22 -1.18 3.12
C LEU A 79 3.17 -0.24 2.41
N SER A 80 4.45 -0.24 2.78
CA SER A 80 5.54 0.38 2.01
C SER A 80 5.88 -0.45 0.76
N GLU A 81 6.68 0.12 -0.13
CA GLU A 81 7.21 -0.61 -1.30
C GLU A 81 7.98 -1.86 -0.88
N ASP A 82 8.90 -1.73 0.08
CA ASP A 82 9.76 -2.83 0.51
C ASP A 82 8.94 -3.98 1.13
N GLU A 83 7.87 -3.67 1.88
CA GLU A 83 6.95 -4.68 2.41
C GLU A 83 6.14 -5.36 1.29
N ARG A 84 5.74 -4.60 0.25
CA ARG A 84 5.07 -5.19 -0.91
C ARG A 84 6.00 -6.08 -1.72
N GLU A 85 7.28 -5.74 -1.85
CA GLU A 85 8.26 -6.61 -2.52
C GLU A 85 8.45 -7.94 -1.79
N VAL A 86 8.41 -7.96 -0.44
CA VAL A 86 8.40 -9.22 0.33
C VAL A 86 7.17 -10.06 0.00
N ILE A 87 6.00 -9.45 -0.13
CA ILE A 87 4.77 -10.14 -0.56
C ILE A 87 4.94 -10.68 -1.97
N TYR A 88 5.42 -9.88 -2.92
CA TYR A 88 5.54 -10.28 -4.31
C TYR A 88 6.57 -11.40 -4.52
N ALA A 89 7.65 -11.40 -3.74
CA ALA A 89 8.70 -12.42 -3.83
C ALA A 89 8.20 -13.84 -3.48
N ARG A 90 7.15 -13.96 -2.65
CA ARG A 90 6.55 -15.25 -2.30
C ARG A 90 5.39 -15.68 -3.21
N LEU A 91 4.82 -14.77 -4.00
CA LEU A 91 3.69 -15.08 -4.87
C LEU A 91 4.16 -15.72 -6.18
N ASP A 92 3.62 -16.90 -6.50
CA ASP A 92 3.81 -17.50 -7.83
C ASP A 92 3.00 -16.71 -8.87
N SER A 93 3.66 -16.36 -9.97
CA SER A 93 3.04 -15.75 -11.16
C SER A 93 1.77 -16.47 -11.65
N ARG A 94 1.70 -17.80 -11.51
CA ARG A 94 0.52 -18.62 -11.90
C ARG A 94 -0.66 -18.48 -10.94
N HIS A 95 -0.41 -18.12 -9.69
CA HIS A 95 -1.39 -18.03 -8.60
C HIS A 95 -1.51 -16.61 -8.05
N TYR A 96 -1.17 -15.61 -8.87
CA TYR A 96 -1.20 -14.22 -8.46
C TYR A 96 -2.64 -13.74 -8.20
N PRO A 97 -2.91 -12.99 -7.13
CA PRO A 97 -4.27 -12.57 -6.77
C PRO A 97 -4.84 -11.63 -7.85
N ARG A 98 -6.03 -11.96 -8.36
CA ARG A 98 -6.72 -11.21 -9.42
C ARG A 98 -8.06 -10.65 -8.95
N ALA A 99 -8.83 -11.43 -8.20
CA ALA A 99 -10.16 -11.03 -7.76
C ALA A 99 -10.09 -10.13 -6.52
N GLN A 100 -11.04 -9.19 -6.40
CA GLN A 100 -11.16 -8.35 -5.21
C GLN A 100 -11.14 -9.17 -3.90
N GLY A 101 -10.33 -8.71 -2.95
CA GLY A 101 -10.12 -9.34 -1.64
C GLY A 101 -9.07 -10.45 -1.63
N GLU A 102 -8.60 -10.94 -2.78
CA GLU A 102 -7.49 -11.90 -2.84
C GLU A 102 -6.17 -11.29 -2.40
N GLY A 103 -5.95 -9.99 -2.64
CA GLY A 103 -4.75 -9.29 -2.18
C GLY A 103 -4.69 -9.24 -0.66
N ILE A 104 -5.83 -8.98 0.00
CA ILE A 104 -5.92 -9.04 1.47
C ILE A 104 -5.60 -10.43 1.98
N ARG A 105 -6.22 -11.48 1.41
CA ARG A 105 -5.97 -12.87 1.84
C ARG A 105 -4.50 -13.25 1.64
N ALA A 106 -3.92 -12.86 0.51
CA ALA A 106 -2.55 -13.14 0.17
C ALA A 106 -1.51 -12.37 1.01
N ALA A 107 -1.91 -11.33 1.74
CA ALA A 107 -1.01 -10.43 2.48
C ALA A 107 -1.50 -10.08 3.90
N ALA A 108 -2.38 -10.90 4.49
CA ALA A 108 -3.10 -10.53 5.71
C ALA A 108 -2.17 -10.19 6.88
N GLN A 109 -1.10 -10.97 7.05
CA GLN A 109 -0.13 -10.76 8.13
C GLN A 109 0.64 -9.45 7.93
N GLU A 110 1.16 -9.21 6.72
CA GLU A 110 1.88 -7.98 6.39
C GLU A 110 0.99 -6.74 6.53
N ILE A 111 -0.28 -6.83 6.13
CA ILE A 111 -1.26 -5.76 6.26
C ILE A 111 -1.53 -5.42 7.74
N ALA A 112 -1.55 -6.43 8.62
CA ALA A 112 -1.72 -6.22 10.05
C ALA A 112 -0.45 -5.62 10.68
N ASP A 113 0.71 -6.18 10.36
CA ASP A 113 1.99 -5.79 10.94
C ASP A 113 2.40 -4.35 10.56
N ALA A 114 2.12 -3.96 9.32
CA ALA A 114 2.55 -2.66 8.78
C ALA A 114 1.96 -1.45 9.51
N VAL A 115 0.85 -1.62 10.25
CA VAL A 115 0.23 -0.59 11.10
C VAL A 115 0.25 -0.94 12.60
N SER A 116 1.06 -1.92 13.00
CA SER A 116 1.19 -2.31 14.41
C SER A 116 1.80 -1.18 15.26
N PRO A 117 1.48 -1.10 16.58
CA PRO A 117 2.07 -0.09 17.47
C PRO A 117 3.60 -0.05 17.44
N ARG A 118 4.24 -1.20 17.26
CA ARG A 118 5.69 -1.34 17.12
C ARG A 118 6.20 -0.65 15.85
N VAL A 119 5.60 -0.93 14.69
CA VAL A 119 6.01 -0.34 13.40
C VAL A 119 5.72 1.16 13.38
N LEU A 120 4.59 1.56 13.96
CA LEU A 120 4.21 2.96 14.13
C LEU A 120 4.97 3.66 15.27
N GLY A 121 5.76 2.92 16.06
CA GLY A 121 6.50 3.34 17.25
C GLY A 121 5.68 4.17 18.24
N ILE A 122 4.44 3.74 18.47
CA ILE A 122 3.49 4.30 19.46
C ILE A 122 3.38 3.40 20.70
N ALA A 123 4.42 2.60 20.97
CA ALA A 123 4.52 1.70 22.12
C ALA A 123 5.19 2.40 23.31
#